data_AF-A0A2V8MTF4-F1
#
_entry.id   AF-A0A2V8MTF4-F1
#
_cell.length_a   1.000
_cell.length_b   1.000
_cell.length_c   1.000
_cell.angle_alpha   90.00
_cell.angle_beta   90.00
_cell.angle_gamma   90.00
#
_symmetry.space_group_name_H-M   'P 1'
#
loop_
_entity.id
_entity.type
_entity.pdbx_description
1 polymer ?
#
loop_
_entity_poly.entity_id
_entity_poly.type
_entity_poly.pdbx_seq_one_letter_code
_entity_poly.pdbx_strand_id
1 'polypeptide(L)'
;MELLGALKRHFGYHQFRPLQREIIQDALAGRDVFVLMPTGGGKSLCFQLPALTRDGLTIVVSPLISLMKDQVDALQTSGIPATYLNSTVDREEAKARWRGLHRGEYRLLYVAPERLMLDTFLERALNWNIA
;
A
#
# COMPACT_ATOMS: atom_id res chain seq x y z
N MET A 1 10.75 11.66 10.98
CA MET A 1 11.42 11.79 9.66
C MET A 1 10.75 12.94 8.93
N GLU A 2 11.50 13.89 8.36
CA GLU A 2 10.90 14.94 7.54
C GLU A 2 10.33 14.31 6.25
N LEU A 3 9.07 14.61 5.90
CA LEU A 3 8.35 14.00 4.77
C LEU A 3 9.11 14.06 3.44
N LEU A 4 9.83 15.15 3.20
CA LEU A 4 10.65 15.34 2.01
C LEU A 4 11.83 14.35 1.96
N GLY A 5 12.41 14.03 3.12
CA GLY A 5 13.48 13.04 3.24
C GLY A 5 12.99 11.62 2.91
N ALA A 6 11.78 11.26 3.40
CA ALA A 6 11.14 9.99 3.05
C ALA A 6 10.83 9.90 1.55
N LEU A 7 10.29 10.98 0.98
CA LEU A 7 9.99 11.09 -0.44
C LEU A 7 11.23 10.84 -1.30
N LYS A 8 12.34 11.53 -0.99
CA LYS A 8 13.60 11.38 -1.69
C LYS A 8 14.20 9.98 -1.52
N ARG A 9 14.17 9.44 -0.29
CA ARG A 9 14.75 8.12 0.02
C ARG A 9 14.04 6.98 -0.72
N HIS A 10 12.72 6.99 -0.74
CA HIS A 10 11.94 5.85 -1.26
C HIS A 10 11.53 6.00 -2.73
N PHE A 11 11.35 7.24 -3.21
CA PHE A 11 10.83 7.49 -4.56
C PHE A 11 11.75 8.37 -5.42
N GLY A 12 12.85 8.89 -4.88
CA GLY A 12 13.80 9.73 -5.62
C GLY A 12 13.28 11.12 -5.97
N TYR A 13 12.08 11.52 -5.53
CA TYR A 13 11.53 12.83 -5.85
C TYR A 13 12.06 13.92 -4.90
N HIS A 14 12.31 15.10 -5.47
CA HIS A 14 12.87 16.24 -4.75
C HIS A 14 11.83 17.26 -4.29
N GLN A 15 10.58 17.10 -4.72
CA GLN A 15 9.47 17.98 -4.36
C GLN A 15 8.15 17.24 -4.47
N PHE A 16 7.18 17.67 -3.66
CA PHE A 16 5.79 17.24 -3.81
C PHE A 16 5.12 17.97 -4.97
N ARG A 17 4.22 17.28 -5.67
CA ARG A 17 3.26 17.93 -6.56
C ARG A 17 2.18 18.64 -5.73
N PRO A 18 1.40 19.55 -6.33
CA PRO A 18 0.31 20.23 -5.63
C PRO A 18 -0.58 19.25 -4.86
N LEU A 19 -1.00 19.65 -3.65
CA LEU A 19 -1.85 18.91 -2.71
C LEU A 19 -1.25 17.63 -2.09
N GLN A 20 -0.23 17.00 -2.69
CA GLN A 20 0.30 15.73 -2.17
C GLN A 20 0.78 15.83 -0.72
N ARG A 21 1.50 16.90 -0.38
CA ARG A 21 2.02 17.10 0.98
C ARG A 21 0.89 17.19 2.00
N GLU A 22 -0.13 18.00 1.72
CA GLU A 22 -1.29 18.19 2.60
C GLU A 22 -2.05 16.88 2.80
N ILE A 23 -2.36 16.16 1.70
CA ILE A 23 -3.02 14.84 1.75
C ILE A 23 -2.23 13.86 2.62
N ILE A 24 -0.91 13.78 2.43
CA ILE A 24 -0.04 12.86 3.17
C ILE A 24 0.03 13.25 4.66
N GLN A 25 0.07 14.54 4.97
CA GLN A 25 0.06 15.02 6.35
C GLN A 25 -1.28 14.70 7.04
N ASP A 26 -2.40 14.87 6.34
CA ASP A 26 -3.73 14.54 6.85
C ASP A 26 -3.87 13.04 7.11
N ALA A 27 -3.45 12.21 6.15
CA ALA A 27 -3.42 10.77 6.30
C ALA A 27 -2.56 10.36 7.50
N LEU A 28 -1.37 10.94 7.65
CA LEU A 28 -0.46 10.67 8.78
C LEU A 28 -0.98 11.15 10.13
N ALA A 29 -1.82 12.17 10.15
CA ALA A 29 -2.54 12.61 11.36
C ALA A 29 -3.70 11.68 11.75
N GLY A 30 -3.95 10.61 10.98
CA GLY A 30 -5.02 9.64 11.27
C GLY A 30 -6.39 10.14 10.84
N ARG A 31 -6.45 11.11 9.92
CA ARG A 31 -7.71 11.61 9.36
C ARG A 31 -8.11 10.79 8.14
N ASP A 32 -9.42 10.60 7.98
CA ASP A 32 -9.99 10.12 6.73
C ASP A 32 -9.84 11.22 5.67
N VAL A 33 -9.32 10.86 4.50
CA VAL A 33 -9.03 11.81 3.42
C VAL A 33 -9.69 11.37 2.12
N PHE A 34 -10.50 12.24 1.54
CA PHE A 34 -11.03 12.08 0.19
C PHE A 34 -10.12 12.82 -0.80
N VAL A 35 -9.60 12.09 -1.81
CA VAL A 35 -8.63 12.64 -2.77
C VAL A 35 -9.19 12.51 -4.19
N LEU A 36 -9.41 13.65 -4.84
CA LEU A 36 -9.75 13.74 -6.26
C LEU A 36 -8.57 14.33 -7.04
N MET A 37 -7.87 13.49 -7.80
CA MET A 37 -6.78 13.93 -8.68
C MET A 37 -6.85 13.19 -10.03
N PRO A 38 -6.37 13.77 -11.13
CA PRO A 38 -6.34 13.09 -12.42
C PRO A 38 -5.40 11.87 -12.40
N THR A 39 -5.57 10.96 -13.36
CA THR A 39 -4.59 9.89 -13.62
C THR A 39 -3.21 10.50 -13.90
N GLY A 40 -2.15 9.85 -13.42
CA GLY A 40 -0.80 10.42 -13.48
C GLY A 40 -0.56 11.59 -12.51
N GLY A 41 -1.57 12.09 -11.79
CA GLY A 41 -1.43 13.15 -10.79
C GLY A 41 -0.62 12.79 -9.54
N GLY A 42 -0.24 11.51 -9.39
CA GLY A 42 0.57 11.03 -8.27
C GLY A 42 -0.25 10.61 -7.04
N LYS A 43 -1.48 10.11 -7.24
CA LYS A 43 -2.35 9.61 -6.17
C LYS A 43 -1.74 8.47 -5.36
N SER A 44 -1.01 7.56 -6.01
CA SER A 44 -0.41 6.41 -5.31
C SER A 44 0.54 6.83 -4.20
N LEU A 45 1.33 7.88 -4.46
CA LEU A 45 2.26 8.43 -3.48
C LEU A 45 1.54 8.87 -2.20
N CYS A 46 0.30 9.35 -2.31
CA CYS A 46 -0.48 9.88 -1.20
C CYS A 46 -0.82 8.81 -0.14
N PHE A 47 -0.86 7.52 -0.50
CA PHE A 47 -1.02 6.43 0.48
C PHE A 47 0.25 5.59 0.65
N GLN A 48 1.12 5.53 -0.36
CA GLN A 48 2.38 4.79 -0.26
C GLN A 48 3.39 5.47 0.68
N LEU A 49 3.52 6.80 0.64
CA LEU A 49 4.47 7.48 1.54
C LEU A 49 4.05 7.37 3.01
N PRO A 50 2.76 7.53 3.38
CA PRO A 50 2.28 7.19 4.72
C PRO A 50 2.60 5.75 5.14
N ALA A 51 2.38 4.77 4.26
CA ALA A 51 2.65 3.36 4.54
C ALA A 51 4.12 3.07 4.93
N LEU A 52 5.05 3.86 4.40
CA LEU A 52 6.48 3.74 4.69
C LEU A 52 6.92 4.51 5.92
N THR A 53 6.12 5.47 6.37
CA THR A 53 6.45 6.34 7.51
C THR A 53 5.78 5.92 8.81
N ARG A 54 4.71 5.11 8.75
CA ARG A 54 4.09 4.42 9.90
C ARG A 54 4.57 2.98 10.02
N ASP A 55 4.66 2.49 11.25
CA ASP A 55 4.86 1.07 11.49
C ASP A 55 3.54 0.31 11.29
N GLY A 56 3.63 -0.83 10.59
CA GLY A 56 2.48 -1.67 10.26
C GLY A 56 2.25 -1.83 8.76
N LEU A 57 1.17 -2.55 8.46
CA LEU A 57 0.72 -2.90 7.12
C LEU A 57 -0.33 -1.89 6.64
N THR A 58 -0.13 -1.32 5.46
CA THR A 58 -1.18 -0.58 4.75
C THR A 58 -1.88 -1.50 3.76
N ILE A 59 -3.21 -1.55 3.82
CA ILE A 59 -4.04 -2.30 2.88
C ILE A 59 -4.58 -1.35 1.81
N VAL A 60 -4.30 -1.67 0.54
CA VAL A 60 -4.73 -0.91 -0.62
C VAL A 60 -5.75 -1.74 -1.40
N VAL A 61 -7.00 -1.31 -1.42
CA VAL A 61 -8.06 -1.99 -2.16
C VAL A 61 -8.09 -1.46 -3.60
N SER A 62 -7.97 -2.33 -4.60
CA SER A 62 -8.00 -1.94 -6.01
C SER A 62 -8.75 -2.97 -6.87
N PRO A 63 -9.68 -2.55 -7.74
CA PRO A 63 -10.36 -3.46 -8.66
C PRO A 63 -9.49 -3.87 -9.87
N LEU A 64 -8.37 -3.19 -10.10
CA LEU A 64 -7.53 -3.40 -11.29
C LEU A 64 -6.33 -4.29 -10.97
N ILE A 65 -6.42 -5.58 -11.32
CA ILE A 65 -5.38 -6.58 -11.07
C ILE A 65 -4.05 -6.24 -11.76
N SER A 66 -4.09 -5.77 -13.01
CA SER A 66 -2.88 -5.32 -13.73
C SER A 66 -2.18 -4.19 -12.97
N LEU A 67 -2.93 -3.19 -12.50
CA LEU A 67 -2.39 -2.10 -11.69
C LEU A 67 -1.77 -2.61 -10.38
N MET A 68 -2.41 -3.58 -9.71
CA MET A 68 -1.86 -4.14 -8.46
C MET A 68 -0.47 -4.75 -8.70
N LYS A 69 -0.30 -5.50 -9.80
CA LYS A 69 0.98 -6.08 -10.16
C LYS A 69 2.03 -4.99 -10.44
N ASP A 70 1.71 -4.03 -11.32
CA ASP A 70 2.63 -2.96 -11.68
C ASP A 70 3.07 -2.13 -10.45
N GLN A 71 2.15 -1.86 -9.51
CA GLN A 71 2.47 -1.14 -8.28
C GLN A 71 3.37 -1.96 -7.35
N VAL A 72 3.09 -3.25 -7.17
CA VAL A 72 3.91 -4.12 -6.32
C VAL A 72 5.30 -4.33 -6.91
N ASP A 73 5.41 -4.56 -8.21
CA ASP A 73 6.69 -4.73 -8.91
C ASP A 73 7.55 -3.47 -8.78
N ALA A 74 6.95 -2.28 -8.94
CA ALA A 74 7.63 -1.01 -8.72
C ALA A 74 8.11 -0.82 -7.28
N LEU A 75 7.26 -1.11 -6.29
CA LEU A 75 7.62 -1.03 -4.87
C LEU A 75 8.76 -2.00 -4.51
N GLN A 76 8.68 -3.25 -4.97
CA GLN A 76 9.71 -4.26 -4.72
C GLN A 76 11.05 -3.87 -5.38
N THR A 77 11.01 -3.30 -6.58
CA THR A 77 12.22 -2.78 -7.25
C THR A 77 12.86 -1.64 -6.45
N SER A 78 12.07 -0.85 -5.73
CA SER A 78 12.55 0.19 -4.79
C SER A 78 12.91 -0.36 -3.40
N GLY A 79 12.99 -1.68 -3.22
CA GLY A 79 13.32 -2.32 -1.94
C GLY A 79 12.21 -2.25 -0.89
N ILE A 80 10.99 -1.88 -1.29
CA ILE A 80 9.83 -1.81 -0.41
C ILE A 80 9.11 -3.17 -0.45
N PRO A 81 8.98 -3.87 0.70
CA PRO A 81 8.30 -5.14 0.71
C PRO A 81 6.79 -4.92 0.57
N ALA A 82 6.27 -5.25 -0.61
CA ALA A 82 4.86 -5.18 -0.95
C ALA A 82 4.39 -6.51 -1.55
N THR A 83 3.10 -6.79 -1.43
CA THR A 83 2.49 -7.97 -2.04
C THR A 83 1.07 -7.67 -2.50
N TYR A 84 0.46 -8.62 -3.22
CA TYR A 84 -0.93 -8.53 -3.61
C TYR A 84 -1.73 -9.84 -3.41
N LEU A 85 -3.04 -9.74 -3.24
CA LEU A 85 -3.97 -10.87 -3.18
C LEU A 85 -5.16 -10.62 -4.10
N ASN A 86 -5.35 -11.49 -5.10
CA ASN A 86 -6.47 -11.45 -6.04
C ASN A 86 -6.79 -12.87 -6.54
N SER A 87 -7.68 -12.97 -7.53
CA SER A 87 -8.13 -14.24 -8.12
C SER A 87 -7.13 -14.89 -9.07
N THR A 88 -6.13 -14.15 -9.58
CA THR A 88 -5.15 -14.68 -10.56
C THR A 88 -3.90 -15.29 -9.94
N VAL A 89 -3.66 -15.07 -8.63
CA VAL A 89 -2.54 -15.70 -7.91
C VAL A 89 -2.87 -17.18 -7.68
N ASP A 90 -1.94 -18.06 -8.03
CA ASP A 90 -2.12 -19.49 -7.79
C ASP A 90 -2.14 -19.82 -6.29
N ARG A 91 -2.59 -21.04 -5.96
CA ARG A 91 -2.81 -21.44 -4.57
C ARG A 91 -1.52 -21.45 -3.74
N GLU A 92 -0.40 -21.90 -4.29
CA GLU A 92 0.85 -22.02 -3.54
C GLU A 92 1.50 -20.65 -3.34
N GLU A 93 1.48 -19.80 -4.35
CA GLU A 93 1.93 -18.42 -4.24
C GLU A 93 1.05 -17.63 -3.26
N ALA A 94 -0.27 -17.79 -3.32
CA ALA A 94 -1.19 -17.17 -2.38
C ALA A 94 -0.87 -17.59 -0.94
N LYS A 95 -0.66 -18.90 -0.69
CA LYS A 95 -0.25 -19.40 0.63
C LYS A 95 1.06 -18.77 1.10
N ALA A 96 2.05 -18.62 0.23
CA ALA A 96 3.32 -17.98 0.58
C ALA A 96 3.11 -16.52 1.01
N ARG A 97 2.33 -15.75 0.24
CA ARG A 97 1.99 -14.35 0.54
C ARG A 97 1.20 -14.22 1.85
N TRP A 98 0.23 -15.11 2.09
CA TRP A 98 -0.49 -15.18 3.37
C TRP A 98 0.45 -15.41 4.55
N ARG A 99 1.40 -16.34 4.42
CA ARG A 99 2.39 -16.59 5.49
C ARG A 99 3.27 -15.36 5.72
N GLY A 100 3.69 -14.65 4.68
CA GLY A 100 4.47 -13.42 4.83
C GLY A 100 3.69 -12.30 5.52
N LEU A 101 2.39 -12.16 5.23
CA LEU A 101 1.50 -11.23 5.94
C LEU A 101 1.43 -11.56 7.44
N HIS A 102 1.25 -12.83 7.79
CA HIS A 102 1.23 -13.28 9.20
C HIS A 102 2.57 -13.08 9.92
N ARG A 103 3.70 -13.06 9.19
CA ARG A 103 5.03 -12.79 9.75
C ARG A 103 5.39 -11.29 9.77
N GLY A 104 4.51 -10.41 9.30
CA GLY A 104 4.77 -8.98 9.22
C GLY A 104 5.85 -8.59 8.21
N GLU A 105 6.03 -9.38 7.15
CA GLU A 105 7.11 -9.17 6.16
C GLU A 105 6.82 -8.04 5.17
N TYR A 106 5.56 -7.61 5.06
CA TYR A 106 5.13 -6.63 4.07
C TYR A 106 4.71 -5.31 4.73
N ARG A 107 4.98 -4.21 4.02
CA ARG A 107 4.52 -2.86 4.35
C ARG A 107 3.25 -2.48 3.61
N LEU A 108 3.04 -3.04 2.40
CA LEU A 108 1.84 -2.80 1.61
C LEU A 108 1.24 -4.12 1.12
N LEU A 109 -0.08 -4.25 1.28
CA LEU A 109 -0.90 -5.29 0.69
C LEU A 109 -1.88 -4.66 -0.28
N TYR A 110 -1.74 -4.95 -1.57
CA TYR A 110 -2.79 -4.67 -2.55
C TYR A 110 -3.80 -5.83 -2.56
N VAL A 111 -5.08 -5.56 -2.38
CA VAL A 111 -6.11 -6.59 -2.34
C VAL A 111 -7.26 -6.27 -3.28
N ALA A 112 -7.71 -7.28 -4.02
CA ALA A 112 -8.89 -7.15 -4.87
C ALA A 112 -10.17 -7.23 -4.02
N PRO A 113 -11.24 -6.48 -4.34
CA PRO A 113 -12.45 -6.44 -3.53
C PRO A 113 -13.03 -7.83 -3.24
N GLU A 114 -13.02 -8.74 -4.21
CA GLU A 114 -13.54 -10.09 -4.03
C GLU A 114 -12.78 -10.92 -2.99
N ARG A 115 -11.49 -10.62 -2.77
CA ARG A 115 -10.68 -11.26 -1.72
C ARG A 115 -10.90 -10.64 -0.36
N LEU A 116 -11.08 -9.32 -0.31
CA LEU A 116 -11.36 -8.56 0.91
C LEU A 116 -12.68 -9.00 1.55
N MET A 117 -13.68 -9.33 0.72
CA MET A 117 -15.03 -9.72 1.15
C MET A 117 -15.15 -11.17 1.63
N LEU A 118 -14.07 -11.95 1.62
CA LEU A 118 -14.08 -13.29 2.22
C LEU A 118 -14.09 -13.17 3.73
N ASP A 119 -14.98 -13.88 4.42
CA ASP A 119 -15.09 -13.84 5.90
C ASP A 119 -13.74 -14.09 6.58
N THR A 120 -12.99 -15.07 6.06
CA THR A 120 -11.65 -15.43 6.55
C THR A 120 -10.61 -14.32 6.38
N PHE A 121 -10.82 -13.33 5.50
CA PHE A 121 -9.89 -12.22 5.33
C PHE A 121 -9.91 -11.33 6.56
N LEU A 122 -11.09 -10.89 6.99
CA LEU A 122 -11.24 -10.00 8.15
C LEU A 122 -10.70 -10.66 9.42
N GLU A 123 -11.02 -11.94 9.64
CA GLU A 123 -10.49 -12.72 10.78
C GLU A 123 -8.96 -12.74 10.80
N ARG A 124 -8.31 -12.89 9.64
CA ARG A 124 -6.84 -12.86 9.53
C ARG A 124 -6.29 -11.46 9.72
N ALA A 125 -6.95 -10.45 9.14
CA ALA A 125 -6.51 -9.06 9.18
C ALA A 125 -6.51 -8.47 10.60
N LEU A 126 -7.44 -8.91 11.46
CA LEU A 126 -7.47 -8.56 12.89
C LEU A 126 -6.22 -9.00 13.65
N ASN A 127 -5.47 -9.98 13.13
CA ASN A 127 -4.22 -10.47 13.72
C ASN A 127 -2.96 -9.81 13.13
N TRP A 128 -3.12 -8.83 12.25
CA TRP A 128 -2.00 -8.07 11.67
C TRP A 128 -1.87 -6.71 12.35
N ASN A 129 -0.63 -6.21 12.40
CA ASN A 129 -0.38 -4.82 12.79
C ASN A 129 -0.73 -3.90 11.60
N ILE A 130 -1.97 -3.42 11.51
CA ILE A 130 -2.44 -2.50 10.45
C ILE A 130 -2.21 -1.05 10.90
N ALA A 131 -1.66 -0.24 10.00
CA ALA A 131 -1.23 1.15 10.24
C ALA A 131 -2.27 2.22 9.85
#